data_AF-A0A1C6MR97-F1
#
_entry.id   AF-A0A1C6MR97-F1
#
_cell.length_a   1.000
_cell.length_b   1.000
_cell.length_c   1.000
_cell.angle_alpha   90.00
_cell.angle_beta   90.00
_cell.angle_gamma   90.00
#
_symmetry.space_group_name_H-M   'P 1'
#
loop_
_entity.id
_entity.type
_entity.pdbx_description
1 polymer ?
#
loop_
_entity_poly.entity_id
_entity_poly.type
_entity_poly.pdbx_seq_one_letter_code
_entity_poly.pdbx_strand_id
1 'polypeptide(L)'
;MVNVERPAVRGRRRASTSRLQILARVVFAALVVVSLVGGVAGGLWRLGVALPDPLSFPWTGQVLLVHAALMICGFLGTVIGLERAVAVKHPAAFFAPLASGSGALCLALGQQVAGAWLGAAAALSFLAVNAVVVRRQRAAHTVLLLVGAAAWLVGNLLFASGRDGNAVFPWWFAFLVMTIAAERLEMTRLMRRRPVASVTLHAVLLLLLVGAACSGVAPRIGGLVYGAALVLLALWLVSFDVARRTAFAHGISRYMAICLLGGYAWLGVAGVAWATTALGWPTRDAALHALGLGFVLSMMMGHAPVVLPAIARVKLQFGAFFYLPLAALHLSLLTRLVMGLFSEPLRAAGASFNAATIGFFAATMAGAAVAWRFQHGAARARKTR
;
A
#
# COMPACT_ATOMS: atom_id res chain seq x y z
N MET A 1 50.68 -45.90 3.20
CA MET A 1 50.05 -44.64 3.66
C MET A 1 49.46 -43.94 2.45
N VAL A 2 48.14 -44.04 2.28
CA VAL A 2 47.43 -43.48 1.10
C VAL A 2 47.15 -42.01 1.37
N ASN A 3 47.67 -41.14 0.49
CA ASN A 3 47.53 -39.70 0.56
C ASN A 3 46.11 -39.34 0.10
N VAL A 4 45.24 -38.91 1.03
CA VAL A 4 43.87 -38.49 0.71
C VAL A 4 43.89 -37.00 0.39
N GLU A 5 43.87 -36.68 -0.90
CA GLU A 5 43.66 -35.31 -1.38
C GLU A 5 42.28 -34.79 -0.95
N ARG A 6 42.28 -33.60 -0.32
CA ARG A 6 41.05 -32.91 0.12
C ARG A 6 40.34 -32.23 -1.05
N PRO A 7 38.99 -32.28 -1.07
CA PRO A 7 38.09 -31.39 -1.77
C PRO A 7 38.55 -29.97 -2.01
N ALA A 8 39.03 -29.56 -3.20
CA ALA A 8 39.17 -28.15 -3.51
C ALA A 8 37.79 -27.46 -3.41
N VAL A 9 37.58 -26.64 -2.38
CA VAL A 9 36.36 -25.84 -2.19
C VAL A 9 36.30 -24.84 -3.34
N ARG A 10 35.51 -25.15 -4.38
CA ARG A 10 35.20 -24.23 -5.47
C ARG A 10 34.57 -22.97 -4.88
N GLY A 11 35.34 -21.89 -4.86
CA GLY A 11 34.86 -20.57 -4.46
C GLY A 11 33.61 -20.21 -5.26
N ARG A 12 32.49 -19.99 -4.57
CA ARG A 12 31.29 -19.39 -5.16
C ARG A 12 31.69 -18.00 -5.69
N ARG A 13 31.97 -17.89 -7.00
CA ARG A 13 32.07 -16.60 -7.68
C ARG A 13 30.80 -15.82 -7.37
N ARG A 14 30.92 -14.69 -6.66
CA ARG A 14 29.82 -13.71 -6.56
C ARG A 14 29.51 -13.27 -7.98
N ALA A 15 28.37 -13.69 -8.52
CA ALA A 15 27.88 -13.17 -9.79
C ALA A 15 27.86 -11.64 -9.70
N SER A 16 28.60 -10.97 -10.57
CA SER A 16 28.55 -9.52 -10.67
C SER A 16 27.12 -9.12 -11.05
N THR A 17 26.49 -8.28 -10.25
CA THR A 17 25.20 -7.69 -10.62
C THR A 17 25.41 -6.87 -11.89
N SER A 18 24.67 -7.18 -12.96
CA SER A 18 24.84 -6.45 -14.23
C SER A 18 24.43 -4.99 -14.06
N ARG A 19 25.07 -4.07 -14.79
CA ARG A 19 24.74 -2.63 -14.78
C ARG A 19 23.25 -2.38 -15.04
N LEU A 20 22.63 -3.20 -15.90
CA LEU A 20 21.21 -3.15 -16.22
C LEU A 20 20.31 -3.42 -15.00
N GLN A 21 20.67 -4.36 -14.14
CA GLN A 21 19.90 -4.65 -12.91
C GLN A 21 19.97 -3.50 -11.91
N ILE A 22 21.11 -2.82 -11.83
CA ILE A 22 21.27 -1.64 -10.97
C ILE A 22 20.41 -0.50 -11.50
N LEU A 23 20.50 -0.22 -12.81
CA LEU A 23 19.69 0.81 -13.46
C LEU A 23 18.19 0.57 -13.27
N ALA A 24 17.71 -0.66 -13.49
CA ALA A 24 16.30 -1.00 -13.29
C ALA A 24 15.83 -0.72 -11.85
N ARG A 25 16.65 -1.08 -10.84
CA ARG A 25 16.31 -0.80 -9.42
C ARG A 25 16.24 0.70 -9.14
N VAL A 26 17.17 1.48 -9.68
CA VAL A 26 17.18 2.94 -9.53
C VAL A 26 15.95 3.55 -10.17
N VAL A 27 15.58 3.11 -11.39
CA VAL A 27 14.38 3.59 -12.09
C VAL A 27 13.12 3.30 -11.28
N PHE A 28 12.92 2.06 -10.82
CA PHE A 28 11.76 1.72 -9.99
C PHE A 28 11.72 2.49 -8.67
N ALA A 29 12.86 2.63 -7.99
CA ALA A 29 12.94 3.43 -6.77
C ALA A 29 12.57 4.89 -7.03
N ALA A 30 13.07 5.48 -8.12
CA ALA A 30 12.74 6.85 -8.51
C ALA A 30 11.24 7.00 -8.79
N LEU A 31 10.61 6.08 -9.54
CA LEU A 31 9.17 6.13 -9.81
C LEU A 31 8.33 6.03 -8.54
N VAL A 32 8.71 5.15 -7.60
CA VAL A 32 8.05 5.02 -6.29
C VAL A 32 8.19 6.31 -5.48
N VAL A 33 9.40 6.87 -5.39
CA VAL A 33 9.69 8.10 -4.63
C VAL A 33 8.96 9.30 -5.23
N VAL A 34 9.02 9.49 -6.55
CA VAL A 34 8.31 10.59 -7.24
C VAL A 34 6.81 10.49 -7.02
N SER A 35 6.23 9.29 -7.14
CA SER A 35 4.80 9.08 -6.89
C SER A 35 4.41 9.39 -5.45
N LEU A 36 5.23 8.95 -4.48
CA LEU A 36 4.98 9.19 -3.06
C LEU A 36 5.10 10.68 -2.71
N VAL A 37 6.20 11.31 -3.10
CA VAL A 37 6.46 12.74 -2.81
C VAL A 37 5.43 13.61 -3.51
N GLY A 38 5.11 13.34 -4.77
CA GLY A 38 4.04 14.04 -5.49
C GLY A 38 2.68 13.87 -4.84
N GLY A 39 2.29 12.64 -4.48
CA GLY A 39 1.03 12.37 -3.80
C GLY A 39 0.90 13.06 -2.44
N VAL A 40 1.98 13.09 -1.65
CA VAL A 40 2.04 13.80 -0.36
C VAL A 40 1.97 15.31 -0.57
N ALA A 41 2.76 15.86 -1.49
CA ALA A 41 2.75 17.29 -1.81
C ALA A 41 1.36 17.75 -2.28
N GLY A 42 0.74 17.03 -3.22
CA GLY A 42 -0.61 17.32 -3.69
C GLY A 42 -1.66 17.26 -2.58
N GLY A 43 -1.51 16.35 -1.62
CA GLY A 43 -2.37 16.27 -0.44
C GLY A 43 -2.21 17.45 0.53
N LEU A 44 -0.98 17.93 0.74
CA LEU A 44 -0.69 19.11 1.56
C LEU A 44 -1.21 20.40 0.91
N TRP A 45 -0.99 20.54 -0.41
CA TRP A 45 -1.47 21.68 -1.18
C TRP A 45 -2.99 21.80 -1.18
N ARG A 46 -3.73 20.67 -1.10
CA ARG A 46 -5.19 20.67 -0.94
C ARG A 46 -5.69 21.31 0.35
N LEU A 47 -4.84 21.40 1.35
CA LEU A 47 -5.14 22.03 2.64
C LEU A 47 -4.45 23.40 2.79
N GLY A 48 -3.93 23.97 1.70
CA GLY A 48 -3.26 25.27 1.70
C GLY A 48 -1.88 25.27 2.37
N VAL A 49 -1.32 24.10 2.68
CA VAL A 49 0.01 23.99 3.30
C VAL A 49 1.07 24.13 2.22
N ALA A 50 1.97 25.11 2.36
CA ALA A 50 3.13 25.31 1.49
C ALA A 50 2.76 25.34 -0.01
N LEU A 51 1.74 26.13 -0.36
CA LEU A 51 1.30 26.30 -1.74
C LEU A 51 2.46 26.74 -2.65
N PRO A 52 2.59 26.17 -3.86
CA PRO A 52 3.59 26.61 -4.81
C PRO A 52 3.30 28.05 -5.24
N ASP A 53 4.36 28.79 -5.59
CA ASP A 53 4.26 30.16 -6.11
C ASP A 53 3.25 30.20 -7.27
N PRO A 54 2.30 31.16 -7.31
CA PRO A 54 1.36 31.35 -8.40
C PRO A 54 1.97 31.26 -9.81
N LEU A 55 3.22 31.72 -9.99
CA LEU A 55 3.93 31.66 -11.28
C LEU A 55 4.32 30.22 -11.69
N SER A 56 4.52 29.34 -10.73
CA SER A 56 4.84 27.92 -10.92
C SER A 56 3.60 27.02 -10.91
N PHE A 57 2.45 27.57 -10.51
CA PHE A 57 1.18 26.85 -10.36
C PHE A 57 0.67 26.15 -11.63
N PRO A 58 0.85 26.68 -12.87
CA PRO A 58 0.42 25.99 -14.08
C PRO A 58 1.04 24.59 -14.24
N TRP A 59 2.27 24.43 -13.76
CA TRP A 59 3.06 23.20 -13.85
C TRP A 59 2.87 22.31 -12.62
N THR A 60 2.80 22.91 -11.43
CA THR A 60 2.76 22.19 -10.14
C THR A 60 1.35 21.90 -9.66
N GLY A 61 0.35 22.71 -10.03
CA GLY A 61 -1.05 22.58 -9.60
C GLY A 61 -1.72 21.28 -10.07
N GLN A 62 -1.19 20.61 -11.09
CA GLN A 62 -1.71 19.31 -11.56
C GLN A 62 -1.64 18.24 -10.47
N VAL A 63 -0.57 18.24 -9.67
CA VAL A 63 -0.33 17.29 -8.58
C VAL A 63 -1.42 17.37 -7.50
N LEU A 64 -1.99 18.56 -7.27
CA LEU A 64 -3.15 18.77 -6.39
C LEU A 64 -4.35 17.91 -6.82
N LEU A 65 -4.63 17.89 -8.12
CA LEU A 65 -5.79 17.22 -8.70
C LEU A 65 -5.62 15.70 -8.69
N VAL A 66 -4.41 15.23 -8.97
CA VAL A 66 -4.11 13.81 -9.14
C VAL A 66 -3.52 13.12 -7.90
N HIS A 67 -3.44 13.78 -6.75
CA HIS A 67 -2.76 13.24 -5.56
C HIS A 67 -3.22 11.82 -5.17
N ALA A 68 -4.53 11.53 -5.26
CA ALA A 68 -5.07 10.21 -4.99
C ALA A 68 -4.57 9.16 -5.99
N ALA A 69 -4.49 9.51 -7.27
CA ALA A 69 -3.94 8.65 -8.32
C ALA A 69 -2.43 8.43 -8.10
N LEU A 70 -1.67 9.45 -7.70
CA LEU A 70 -0.25 9.33 -7.37
C LEU A 70 -0.03 8.42 -6.16
N MET A 71 -0.84 8.52 -5.12
CA MET A 71 -0.72 7.67 -3.93
C MET A 71 -1.15 6.22 -4.20
N ILE A 72 -2.30 6.02 -4.85
CA ILE A 72 -2.88 4.68 -5.00
C ILE A 72 -2.33 3.97 -6.24
N CYS A 73 -2.48 4.57 -7.43
CA CYS A 73 -2.01 3.95 -8.66
C CYS A 73 -0.50 4.10 -8.84
N GLY A 74 0.07 5.28 -8.55
CA GLY A 74 1.50 5.51 -8.68
C GLY A 74 2.32 4.76 -7.64
N PHE A 75 2.18 5.14 -6.38
CA PHE A 75 3.01 4.63 -5.29
C PHE A 75 2.64 3.20 -4.91
N LEU A 76 1.42 2.96 -4.39
CA LEU A 76 1.02 1.63 -3.93
C LEU A 76 0.94 0.62 -5.08
N GLY A 77 0.37 1.01 -6.23
CA GLY A 77 0.31 0.17 -7.42
C GLY A 77 1.69 -0.29 -7.92
N THR A 78 2.68 0.61 -7.93
CA THR A 78 4.06 0.25 -8.29
C THR A 78 4.70 -0.68 -7.27
N VAL A 79 4.56 -0.40 -5.97
CA VAL A 79 5.17 -1.23 -4.90
C VAL A 79 4.56 -2.64 -4.88
N ILE A 80 3.22 -2.76 -4.91
CA ILE A 80 2.51 -4.03 -4.95
C ILE A 80 2.83 -4.77 -6.26
N GLY A 81 2.87 -4.05 -7.38
CA GLY A 81 3.27 -4.58 -8.68
C GLY A 81 4.68 -5.18 -8.68
N LEU A 82 5.65 -4.48 -8.07
CA LEU A 82 7.03 -4.95 -7.92
C LEU A 82 7.11 -6.22 -7.08
N GLU A 83 6.40 -6.27 -5.96
CA GLU A 83 6.36 -7.46 -5.12
C GLU A 83 5.89 -8.69 -5.90
N ARG A 84 4.78 -8.54 -6.64
CA ARG A 84 4.22 -9.64 -7.45
C ARG A 84 5.13 -10.01 -8.62
N ALA A 85 5.75 -9.03 -9.29
CA ALA A 85 6.69 -9.28 -10.37
C ALA A 85 7.92 -10.09 -9.89
N VAL A 86 8.45 -9.75 -8.72
CA VAL A 86 9.55 -10.48 -8.07
C VAL A 86 9.12 -11.89 -7.68
N ALA A 87 7.90 -12.07 -7.19
CA ALA A 87 7.37 -13.38 -6.81
C ALA A 87 7.19 -14.33 -8.01
N VAL A 88 6.68 -13.83 -9.15
CA VAL A 88 6.43 -14.63 -10.36
C VAL A 88 7.73 -14.97 -11.12
N LYS A 89 8.79 -14.16 -10.95
CA LYS A 89 10.11 -14.34 -11.59
C LYS A 89 10.07 -14.35 -13.12
N HIS A 90 9.19 -13.55 -13.71
CA HIS A 90 9.06 -13.40 -15.17
C HIS A 90 9.28 -11.95 -15.58
N PRO A 91 10.14 -11.65 -16.59
CA PRO A 91 10.47 -10.27 -16.95
C PRO A 91 9.26 -9.44 -17.39
N ALA A 92 8.31 -10.04 -18.12
CA ALA A 92 7.09 -9.33 -18.52
C ALA A 92 6.22 -8.86 -17.33
N ALA A 93 6.35 -9.49 -16.15
CA ALA A 93 5.60 -9.07 -14.98
C ALA A 93 6.02 -7.67 -14.47
N PHE A 94 7.22 -7.21 -14.83
CA PHE A 94 7.71 -5.86 -14.50
C PHE A 94 7.08 -4.74 -15.34
N PHE A 95 6.35 -5.08 -16.42
CA PHE A 95 5.61 -4.07 -17.17
C PHE A 95 4.53 -3.41 -16.31
N ALA A 96 3.85 -4.17 -15.44
CA ALA A 96 2.82 -3.62 -14.56
C ALA A 96 3.34 -2.50 -13.64
N PRO A 97 4.36 -2.69 -12.79
CA PRO A 97 4.89 -1.60 -11.97
C PRO A 97 5.55 -0.50 -12.80
N LEU A 98 6.13 -0.80 -13.97
CA LEU A 98 6.73 0.22 -14.83
C LEU A 98 5.67 1.15 -15.41
N ALA A 99 4.59 0.60 -15.97
CA ALA A 99 3.46 1.38 -16.47
C ALA A 99 2.77 2.16 -15.35
N SER A 100 2.67 1.58 -14.14
CA SER A 100 2.08 2.22 -12.96
C SER A 100 2.85 3.48 -12.56
N GLY A 101 4.17 3.36 -12.42
CA GLY A 101 5.05 4.46 -12.04
C GLY A 101 5.19 5.51 -13.15
N SER A 102 5.35 5.08 -14.40
CA SER A 102 5.41 5.99 -15.55
C SER A 102 4.10 6.74 -15.75
N GLY A 103 2.95 6.09 -15.53
CA GLY A 103 1.64 6.73 -15.57
C GLY A 103 1.52 7.83 -14.52
N ALA A 104 1.95 7.56 -13.28
CA ALA A 104 2.00 8.58 -12.23
C ALA A 104 2.95 9.74 -12.57
N LEU A 105 4.10 9.46 -13.18
CA LEU A 105 5.00 10.51 -13.66
C LEU A 105 4.32 11.38 -14.73
N CYS A 106 3.64 10.78 -15.70
CA CYS A 106 2.84 11.52 -16.68
C CYS A 106 1.78 12.41 -16.02
N LEU A 107 1.03 11.89 -15.05
CA LEU A 107 0.05 12.67 -14.30
C LEU A 107 0.68 13.84 -13.54
N ALA A 108 1.82 13.62 -12.90
CA ALA A 108 2.56 14.67 -12.19
C ALA A 108 3.08 15.78 -13.12
N LEU A 109 3.39 15.43 -14.37
CA LEU A 109 3.82 16.36 -15.43
C LEU A 109 2.65 16.97 -16.22
N GLY A 110 1.41 16.78 -15.79
CA GLY A 110 0.21 17.33 -16.44
C GLY A 110 -0.27 16.56 -17.68
N GLN A 111 0.35 15.43 -18.01
CA GLN A 111 -0.07 14.56 -19.12
C GLN A 111 -1.20 13.63 -18.69
N GLN A 112 -2.37 14.20 -18.42
CA GLN A 112 -3.52 13.53 -17.79
C GLN A 112 -3.98 12.28 -18.55
N VAL A 113 -4.20 12.41 -19.87
CA VAL A 113 -4.70 11.32 -20.73
C VAL A 113 -3.69 10.17 -20.78
N ALA A 114 -2.43 10.46 -21.07
CA ALA A 114 -1.37 9.46 -21.13
C ALA A 114 -1.18 8.76 -19.78
N GLY A 115 -1.17 9.52 -18.68
CA GLY A 115 -1.02 8.98 -17.34
C GLY A 115 -2.17 8.06 -16.93
N ALA A 116 -3.41 8.43 -17.25
CA ALA A 116 -4.59 7.63 -16.93
C ALA A 116 -4.62 6.31 -17.73
N TRP A 117 -4.33 6.34 -19.03
CA TRP A 117 -4.29 5.13 -19.85
C TRP A 117 -3.10 4.23 -19.52
N LEU A 118 -1.94 4.79 -19.13
CA LEU A 118 -0.83 4.02 -18.57
C LEU A 118 -1.23 3.32 -17.26
N GLY A 119 -2.02 3.98 -16.40
CA GLY A 119 -2.60 3.36 -15.21
C GLY A 119 -3.52 2.17 -15.54
N ALA A 120 -4.35 2.30 -16.58
CA ALA A 120 -5.19 1.20 -17.06
C ALA A 120 -4.35 0.03 -17.63
N ALA A 121 -3.31 0.33 -18.42
CA ALA A 121 -2.38 -0.68 -18.94
C ALA A 121 -1.61 -1.39 -17.81
N ALA A 122 -1.22 -0.65 -16.76
CA ALA A 122 -0.61 -1.21 -15.56
C ALA A 122 -1.54 -2.20 -14.85
N ALA A 123 -2.80 -1.80 -14.63
CA ALA A 123 -3.80 -2.64 -13.98
C ALA A 123 -4.16 -3.88 -14.79
N LEU A 124 -4.27 -3.77 -16.12
CA LEU A 124 -4.48 -4.91 -17.02
C LEU A 124 -3.33 -5.91 -16.95
N SER A 125 -2.10 -5.40 -16.95
CA SER A 125 -0.89 -6.23 -16.85
C SER A 125 -0.78 -6.88 -15.48
N PHE A 126 -1.14 -6.16 -14.42
CA PHE A 126 -1.19 -6.70 -13.06
C PHE A 126 -2.28 -7.78 -12.92
N LEU A 127 -3.44 -7.61 -13.56
CA LEU A 127 -4.48 -8.64 -13.65
C LEU A 127 -3.95 -9.91 -14.33
N ALA A 128 -3.24 -9.77 -15.46
CA ALA A 128 -2.63 -10.90 -16.15
C ALA A 128 -1.58 -11.61 -15.27
N VAL A 129 -0.75 -10.86 -14.54
CA VAL A 129 0.21 -11.43 -13.58
C VAL A 129 -0.51 -12.23 -12.48
N ASN A 130 -1.59 -11.70 -11.91
CA ASN A 130 -2.38 -12.42 -10.91
C ASN A 130 -3.11 -13.64 -11.49
N ALA A 131 -3.53 -13.59 -12.76
CA ALA A 131 -4.10 -14.76 -13.43
C ALA A 131 -3.08 -15.89 -13.57
N VAL A 132 -1.82 -15.54 -13.88
CA VAL A 132 -0.70 -16.51 -13.88
C VAL A 132 -0.48 -17.08 -12.48
N VAL A 133 -0.52 -16.26 -11.42
CA VAL A 133 -0.40 -16.73 -10.03
C VAL A 133 -1.50 -17.73 -9.69
N VAL A 134 -2.76 -17.43 -10.00
CA VAL A 134 -3.89 -18.37 -9.79
C VAL A 134 -3.69 -19.66 -10.57
N ARG A 135 -3.22 -19.59 -11.83
CA ARG A 135 -2.94 -20.79 -12.64
C ARG A 135 -1.82 -21.66 -12.03
N ARG A 136 -0.79 -21.03 -11.45
CA ARG A 136 0.31 -21.75 -10.77
C ARG A 136 -0.13 -22.35 -9.44
N GLN A 137 -0.97 -21.63 -8.68
CA GLN A 137 -1.45 -22.07 -7.38
C GLN A 137 -2.86 -21.54 -7.13
N ARG A 138 -3.86 -22.42 -7.32
CA ARG A 138 -5.26 -22.09 -7.02
C ARG A 138 -5.49 -22.18 -5.51
N ALA A 139 -5.71 -21.03 -4.89
CA ALA A 139 -6.08 -20.91 -3.49
C ALA A 139 -6.99 -19.69 -3.29
N ALA A 140 -7.75 -19.65 -2.20
CA ALA A 140 -8.69 -18.56 -1.94
C ALA A 140 -8.00 -17.17 -1.97
N HIS A 141 -6.81 -17.04 -1.39
CA HIS A 141 -6.05 -15.79 -1.41
C HIS A 141 -5.57 -15.39 -2.81
N THR A 142 -5.16 -16.34 -3.66
CA THR A 142 -4.72 -16.01 -5.03
C THR A 142 -5.89 -15.56 -5.90
N VAL A 143 -7.06 -16.19 -5.75
CA VAL A 143 -8.30 -15.73 -6.41
C VAL A 143 -8.70 -14.35 -5.92
N LEU A 144 -8.57 -14.08 -4.62
CA LEU A 144 -8.90 -12.77 -4.07
C LEU A 144 -7.98 -11.66 -4.59
N LEU A 145 -6.69 -11.93 -4.75
CA LEU A 145 -5.75 -11.02 -5.41
C LEU A 145 -6.14 -10.73 -6.87
N LEU A 146 -6.59 -11.76 -7.61
CA LEU A 146 -7.06 -11.60 -8.98
C LEU A 146 -8.29 -10.68 -9.05
N VAL A 147 -9.26 -10.86 -8.14
CA VAL A 147 -10.44 -10.00 -8.05
C VAL A 147 -10.07 -8.57 -7.65
N GLY A 148 -9.12 -8.40 -6.71
CA GLY A 148 -8.56 -7.09 -6.37
C GLY A 148 -7.90 -6.40 -7.57
N ALA A 149 -7.14 -7.14 -8.38
CA ALA A 149 -6.56 -6.62 -9.62
C ALA A 149 -7.63 -6.22 -10.65
N ALA A 150 -8.74 -6.96 -10.73
CA ALA A 150 -9.87 -6.60 -11.59
C ALA A 150 -10.55 -5.30 -11.11
N ALA A 151 -10.73 -5.14 -9.80
CA ALA A 151 -11.22 -3.90 -9.21
C ALA A 151 -10.31 -2.71 -9.55
N TRP A 152 -8.99 -2.90 -9.49
CA TRP A 152 -8.04 -1.87 -9.89
C TRP A 152 -8.17 -1.48 -11.36
N LEU A 153 -8.33 -2.47 -12.25
CA LEU A 153 -8.54 -2.23 -13.68
C LEU A 153 -9.81 -1.43 -13.93
N VAL A 154 -10.94 -1.81 -13.31
CA VAL A 154 -12.20 -1.07 -13.44
C VAL A 154 -12.02 0.38 -12.99
N GLY A 155 -11.39 0.62 -11.83
CA GLY A 155 -11.12 1.97 -11.33
C GLY A 155 -10.26 2.80 -12.28
N ASN A 156 -9.20 2.23 -12.87
CA ASN A 156 -8.35 2.94 -13.83
C ASN A 156 -9.04 3.19 -15.18
N LEU A 157 -9.89 2.27 -15.65
CA LEU A 157 -10.67 2.51 -16.88
C LEU A 157 -11.70 3.63 -16.68
N LEU A 158 -12.37 3.67 -15.53
CA LEU A 158 -13.28 4.76 -15.17
C LEU A 158 -12.53 6.09 -15.11
N PHE A 159 -11.36 6.12 -14.47
CA PHE A 159 -10.50 7.31 -14.40
C PHE A 159 -10.03 7.78 -15.78
N ALA A 160 -9.53 6.86 -16.62
CA ALA A 160 -9.11 7.16 -17.99
C ALA A 160 -10.26 7.63 -18.89
N SER A 161 -11.49 7.23 -18.57
CA SER A 161 -12.71 7.67 -19.24
C SER A 161 -13.27 9.00 -18.68
N GLY A 162 -12.55 9.67 -17.78
CA GLY A 162 -12.95 10.96 -17.22
C GLY A 162 -14.10 10.90 -16.21
N ARG A 163 -14.37 9.74 -15.59
CA ARG A 163 -15.39 9.62 -14.53
C ARG A 163 -14.91 10.26 -13.22
N ASP A 164 -15.86 10.69 -12.41
CA ASP A 164 -15.59 11.39 -11.15
C ASP A 164 -15.00 10.49 -10.05
N GLY A 165 -14.57 11.12 -8.95
CA GLY A 165 -14.00 10.41 -7.81
C GLY A 165 -14.99 9.49 -7.07
N ASN A 166 -16.30 9.71 -7.19
CA ASN A 166 -17.30 8.87 -6.54
C ASN A 166 -17.37 7.51 -7.22
N ALA A 167 -17.26 7.48 -8.55
CA ALA A 167 -17.15 6.24 -9.30
C ALA A 167 -15.77 5.59 -9.13
N VAL A 168 -14.68 6.37 -9.11
CA VAL A 168 -13.30 5.83 -9.20
C VAL A 168 -12.75 5.33 -7.85
N PHE A 169 -12.87 6.11 -6.78
CA PHE A 169 -12.18 5.82 -5.52
C PHE A 169 -12.61 4.52 -4.84
N PRO A 170 -13.89 4.14 -4.81
CA PRO A 170 -14.31 2.84 -4.25
C PRO A 170 -13.60 1.65 -4.89
N TRP A 171 -13.36 1.68 -6.20
CA TRP A 171 -12.64 0.61 -6.93
C TRP A 171 -11.16 0.57 -6.61
N TRP A 172 -10.50 1.74 -6.58
CA TRP A 172 -9.09 1.84 -6.20
C TRP A 172 -8.84 1.39 -4.75
N PHE A 173 -9.73 1.74 -3.83
CA PHE A 173 -9.63 1.25 -2.46
C PHE A 173 -10.06 -0.22 -2.32
N ALA A 174 -11.02 -0.70 -3.10
CA ALA A 174 -11.38 -2.11 -3.12
C ALA A 174 -10.17 -2.96 -3.53
N PHE A 175 -9.39 -2.53 -4.53
CA PHE A 175 -8.12 -3.17 -4.87
C PHE A 175 -7.18 -3.31 -3.65
N LEU A 176 -6.95 -2.23 -2.90
CA LEU A 176 -6.06 -2.24 -1.74
C LEU A 176 -6.62 -3.11 -0.60
N VAL A 177 -7.90 -2.96 -0.28
CA VAL A 177 -8.58 -3.74 0.77
C VAL A 177 -8.57 -5.23 0.44
N MET A 178 -8.86 -5.60 -0.81
CA MET A 178 -8.84 -7.00 -1.26
C MET A 178 -7.43 -7.58 -1.27
N THR A 179 -6.42 -6.79 -1.66
CA THR A 179 -5.02 -7.20 -1.60
C THR A 179 -4.59 -7.49 -0.17
N ILE A 180 -4.88 -6.56 0.75
CA ILE A 180 -4.60 -6.73 2.18
C ILE A 180 -5.33 -7.96 2.72
N ALA A 181 -6.64 -8.10 2.46
CA ALA A 181 -7.41 -9.26 2.89
C ALA A 181 -6.81 -10.58 2.37
N ALA A 182 -6.37 -10.61 1.11
CA ALA A 182 -5.74 -11.78 0.51
C ALA A 182 -4.40 -12.14 1.17
N GLU A 183 -3.55 -11.15 1.44
CA GLU A 183 -2.29 -11.36 2.17
C GLU A 183 -2.55 -11.90 3.58
N ARG A 184 -3.60 -11.41 4.26
CA ARG A 184 -4.02 -11.95 5.56
C ARG A 184 -4.47 -13.41 5.46
N LEU A 185 -5.23 -13.74 4.42
CA LEU A 185 -5.62 -15.12 4.12
C LEU A 185 -4.40 -16.02 3.89
N GLU A 186 -3.40 -15.53 3.16
CA GLU A 186 -2.16 -16.27 2.87
C GLU A 186 -1.36 -16.57 4.15
N MET A 187 -1.22 -15.58 5.04
CA MET A 187 -0.42 -15.70 6.26
C MET A 187 -1.03 -16.63 7.31
N THR A 188 -2.34 -16.82 7.26
CA THR A 188 -3.08 -17.66 8.21
C THR A 188 -3.55 -18.97 7.58
N ARG A 189 -3.01 -19.34 6.41
CA ARG A 189 -3.39 -20.56 5.68
C ARG A 189 -3.15 -21.85 6.45
N LEU A 190 -2.16 -21.86 7.34
CA LEU A 190 -1.82 -23.02 8.18
C LEU A 190 -2.69 -23.11 9.45
N MET A 191 -3.55 -22.12 9.69
CA MET A 191 -4.44 -22.10 10.83
C MET A 191 -5.79 -22.70 10.47
N ARG A 192 -6.34 -23.55 11.36
CA ARG A 192 -7.69 -24.09 11.20
C ARG A 192 -8.71 -22.95 11.29
N ARG A 193 -9.45 -22.73 10.20
CA ARG A 193 -10.51 -21.70 10.12
C ARG A 193 -11.88 -22.37 10.26
N ARG A 194 -12.79 -21.69 10.97
CA ARG A 194 -14.19 -22.10 11.00
C ARG A 194 -14.80 -21.84 9.60
N PRO A 195 -15.61 -22.75 9.04
CA PRO A 195 -16.24 -22.55 7.72
C PRO A 195 -17.01 -21.24 7.61
N VAL A 196 -17.74 -20.87 8.68
CA VAL A 196 -18.50 -19.62 8.78
C VAL A 196 -17.62 -18.38 8.56
N ALA A 197 -16.39 -18.37 9.08
CA ALA A 197 -15.47 -17.24 8.90
C ALA A 197 -15.11 -17.05 7.42
N SER A 198 -14.92 -18.14 6.67
CA SER A 198 -14.66 -18.07 5.23
C SER A 198 -15.85 -17.50 4.48
N VAL A 199 -17.05 -18.06 4.67
CA VAL A 199 -18.26 -17.63 3.95
C VAL A 199 -18.59 -16.16 4.22
N THR A 200 -18.56 -15.76 5.48
CA THR A 200 -18.85 -14.36 5.88
C THR A 200 -17.83 -13.37 5.30
N LEU A 201 -16.55 -13.74 5.21
CA LEU A 201 -15.55 -12.88 4.55
C LEU A 201 -15.89 -12.67 3.08
N HIS A 202 -16.17 -13.74 2.34
CA HIS A 202 -16.50 -13.63 0.91
C HIS A 202 -17.78 -12.80 0.70
N ALA A 203 -18.78 -12.96 1.56
CA ALA A 203 -20.00 -12.15 1.51
C ALA A 203 -19.73 -10.66 1.73
N VAL A 204 -18.90 -10.30 2.72
CA VAL A 204 -18.50 -8.91 2.99
C VAL A 204 -17.67 -8.31 1.85
N LEU A 205 -16.75 -9.08 1.28
CA LEU A 205 -15.93 -8.62 0.15
C LEU A 205 -16.75 -8.49 -1.14
N LEU A 206 -17.76 -9.35 -1.34
CA LEU A 206 -18.72 -9.17 -2.43
C LEU A 206 -19.56 -7.91 -2.22
N LEU A 207 -20.03 -7.65 -1.00
CA LEU A 207 -20.76 -6.43 -0.65
C LEU A 207 -19.93 -5.17 -0.93
N LEU A 208 -18.62 -5.22 -0.64
CA LEU A 208 -17.68 -4.14 -0.96
C LEU A 208 -17.63 -3.86 -2.47
N LEU A 209 -17.56 -4.90 -3.30
CA LEU A 209 -17.54 -4.76 -4.77
C LEU A 209 -18.87 -4.25 -5.33
N VAL A 210 -20.00 -4.73 -4.78
CA VAL A 210 -21.34 -4.23 -5.13
C VAL A 210 -21.45 -2.75 -4.77
N GLY A 211 -21.00 -2.36 -3.58
CA GLY A 211 -20.94 -0.96 -3.17
C GLY A 211 -20.14 -0.10 -4.15
N ALA A 212 -18.94 -0.57 -4.54
CA ALA A 212 -18.09 0.13 -5.50
C ALA A 212 -18.73 0.26 -6.89
N ALA A 213 -19.38 -0.80 -7.38
CA ALA A 213 -20.09 -0.77 -8.66
C ALA A 213 -21.27 0.20 -8.64
N CYS A 214 -22.04 0.20 -7.56
CA CYS A 214 -23.18 1.09 -7.39
C CYS A 214 -22.77 2.56 -7.18
N SER A 215 -21.57 2.86 -6.66
CA SER A 215 -21.15 4.23 -6.37
C SER A 215 -21.10 5.16 -7.58
N GLY A 216 -20.90 4.63 -8.79
CA GLY A 216 -20.91 5.42 -10.02
C GLY A 216 -22.31 5.71 -10.58
N VAL A 217 -23.29 4.85 -10.31
CA VAL A 217 -24.66 4.95 -10.86
C VAL A 217 -25.63 5.56 -9.85
N ALA A 218 -25.51 5.15 -8.58
CA ALA A 218 -26.32 5.62 -7.46
C ALA A 218 -25.39 5.97 -6.28
N PRO A 219 -24.76 7.16 -6.28
CA PRO A 219 -23.72 7.51 -5.31
C PRO A 219 -24.12 7.34 -3.84
N ARG A 220 -25.37 7.69 -3.50
CA ARG A 220 -25.91 7.53 -2.15
C ARG A 220 -26.00 6.06 -1.73
N ILE A 221 -26.63 5.20 -2.54
CA ILE A 221 -26.80 3.78 -2.23
C ILE A 221 -25.45 3.07 -2.25
N GLY A 222 -24.64 3.31 -3.30
CA GLY A 222 -23.31 2.72 -3.41
C GLY A 222 -22.40 3.10 -2.26
N GLY A 223 -22.40 4.38 -1.86
CA GLY A 223 -21.61 4.85 -0.72
C GLY A 223 -22.06 4.26 0.61
N LEU A 224 -23.37 4.08 0.84
CA LEU A 224 -23.90 3.40 2.03
C LEU A 224 -23.49 1.92 2.07
N VAL A 225 -23.65 1.21 0.95
CA VAL A 225 -23.28 -0.21 0.83
C VAL A 225 -21.78 -0.39 1.00
N TYR A 226 -20.97 0.46 0.38
CA TYR A 226 -19.52 0.43 0.50
C TYR A 226 -19.07 0.72 1.94
N GLY A 227 -19.62 1.77 2.57
CA GLY A 227 -19.34 2.10 3.97
C GLY A 227 -19.72 0.97 4.94
N ALA A 228 -20.89 0.38 4.75
CA ALA A 228 -21.34 -0.78 5.54
C ALA A 228 -20.41 -1.98 5.35
N ALA A 229 -19.97 -2.28 4.13
CA ALA A 229 -19.01 -3.35 3.86
C ALA A 229 -17.67 -3.12 4.58
N LEU A 230 -17.16 -1.89 4.61
CA LEU A 230 -15.93 -1.55 5.36
C LEU A 230 -16.09 -1.75 6.87
N VAL A 231 -17.22 -1.33 7.46
CA VAL A 231 -17.51 -1.56 8.88
C VAL A 231 -17.62 -3.05 9.19
N LEU A 232 -18.40 -3.79 8.39
CA LEU A 232 -18.53 -5.24 8.55
C LEU A 232 -17.19 -5.96 8.40
N LEU A 233 -16.33 -5.51 7.49
CA LEU A 233 -14.99 -6.05 7.31
C LEU A 233 -14.11 -5.77 8.53
N ALA A 234 -14.16 -4.56 9.10
CA ALA A 234 -13.44 -4.23 10.33
C ALA A 234 -13.88 -5.13 11.50
N LEU A 235 -15.19 -5.30 11.70
CA LEU A 235 -15.75 -6.19 12.72
C LEU A 235 -15.35 -7.65 12.50
N TRP A 236 -15.37 -8.10 11.24
CA TRP A 236 -14.92 -9.44 10.87
C TRP A 236 -13.45 -9.66 11.21
N LEU A 237 -12.58 -8.70 10.85
CA LEU A 237 -11.13 -8.76 11.09
C LEU A 237 -10.81 -8.79 12.59
N VAL A 238 -11.47 -7.95 13.40
CA VAL A 238 -11.30 -7.96 14.86
C VAL A 238 -11.74 -9.30 15.48
N SER A 239 -12.80 -9.89 14.94
CA SER A 239 -13.38 -11.13 15.47
C SER A 239 -12.59 -12.39 15.10
N PHE A 240 -12.16 -12.49 13.83
CA PHE A 240 -11.64 -13.72 13.25
C PHE A 240 -10.15 -13.70 12.87
N ASP A 241 -9.51 -12.54 12.74
CA ASP A 241 -8.09 -12.47 12.40
C ASP A 241 -7.21 -12.93 13.58
N VAL A 242 -6.03 -13.47 13.28
CA VAL A 242 -5.06 -13.90 14.29
C VAL A 242 -4.41 -12.72 15.02
N ALA A 243 -4.49 -11.50 14.49
CA ALA A 243 -3.84 -10.30 15.03
C ALA A 243 -4.07 -10.14 16.54
N ARG A 244 -5.30 -10.39 17.03
CA ARG A 244 -5.64 -10.36 18.47
C ARG A 244 -4.82 -11.30 19.34
N ARG A 245 -4.38 -12.43 18.80
CA ARG A 245 -3.52 -13.41 19.48
C ARG A 245 -2.06 -13.06 19.33
N THR A 246 -1.62 -12.70 18.12
CA THR A 246 -0.22 -12.31 17.87
C THR A 246 0.17 -10.98 18.50
N ALA A 247 -0.79 -10.16 18.95
CA ALA A 247 -0.53 -8.97 19.76
C ALA A 247 0.18 -9.31 21.09
N PHE A 248 0.01 -10.53 21.60
CA PHE A 248 0.69 -11.04 22.79
C PHE A 248 1.97 -11.83 22.45
N ALA A 249 2.35 -11.92 21.17
CA ALA A 249 3.62 -12.52 20.77
C ALA A 249 4.81 -11.56 21.03
N HIS A 250 5.99 -11.91 20.54
CA HIS A 250 7.20 -11.09 20.66
C HIS A 250 7.78 -10.72 19.29
N GLY A 251 8.61 -9.68 19.25
CA GLY A 251 9.31 -9.24 18.04
C GLY A 251 8.38 -8.71 16.94
N ILE A 252 8.70 -9.05 15.69
CA ILE A 252 8.00 -8.54 14.49
C ILE A 252 6.52 -8.96 14.47
N SER A 253 6.18 -10.15 14.97
CA SER A 253 4.80 -10.64 14.98
C SER A 253 3.88 -9.74 15.82
N ARG A 254 4.35 -9.28 16.99
CA ARG A 254 3.63 -8.32 17.84
C ARG A 254 3.48 -6.96 17.18
N TYR A 255 4.55 -6.46 16.57
CA TYR A 255 4.50 -5.17 15.86
C TYR A 255 3.50 -5.19 14.71
N MET A 256 3.58 -6.21 13.85
CA MET A 256 2.60 -6.43 12.79
C MET A 256 1.18 -6.43 13.36
N ALA A 257 0.94 -7.20 14.43
CA ALA A 257 -0.38 -7.30 15.06
C ALA A 257 -0.91 -5.95 15.55
N ILE A 258 -0.06 -5.11 16.14
CA ILE A 258 -0.45 -3.77 16.62
C ILE A 258 -0.78 -2.85 15.44
N CYS A 259 0.03 -2.86 14.36
CA CYS A 259 -0.30 -2.17 13.12
C CYS A 259 -1.64 -2.61 12.52
N LEU A 260 -1.88 -3.93 12.50
CA LEU A 260 -3.12 -4.53 11.99
C LEU A 260 -4.34 -4.09 12.80
N LEU A 261 -4.29 -4.21 14.12
CA LEU A 261 -5.41 -3.84 15.00
C LEU A 261 -5.70 -2.34 14.94
N GLY A 262 -4.67 -1.50 14.93
CA GLY A 262 -4.83 -0.06 14.71
C GLY A 262 -5.44 0.25 13.35
N GLY A 263 -5.00 -0.46 12.30
CA GLY A 263 -5.60 -0.37 10.98
C GLY A 263 -7.08 -0.78 10.95
N TYR A 264 -7.47 -1.85 11.64
CA TYR A 264 -8.87 -2.30 11.69
C TYR A 264 -9.78 -1.26 12.34
N ALA A 265 -9.32 -0.58 13.39
CA ALA A 265 -10.07 0.53 13.99
C ALA A 265 -10.31 1.65 12.96
N TRP A 266 -9.26 2.04 12.23
CA TRP A 266 -9.39 3.04 11.17
C TRP A 266 -10.25 2.59 9.98
N LEU A 267 -10.27 1.30 9.65
CA LEU A 267 -11.17 0.75 8.63
C LEU A 267 -12.64 0.93 9.04
N GLY A 268 -12.95 0.71 10.32
CA GLY A 268 -14.29 0.97 10.87
C GLY A 268 -14.66 2.45 10.80
N VAL A 269 -13.76 3.34 11.23
CA VAL A 269 -13.94 4.81 11.12
C VAL A 269 -14.15 5.23 9.67
N ALA A 270 -13.35 4.69 8.75
CA ALA A 270 -13.48 4.95 7.32
C ALA A 270 -14.85 4.52 6.79
N GLY A 271 -15.34 3.33 7.17
CA GLY A 271 -16.64 2.83 6.75
C GLY A 271 -17.80 3.70 7.21
N VAL A 272 -17.80 4.12 8.47
CA VAL A 272 -18.80 5.06 9.01
C VAL A 272 -18.72 6.40 8.26
N ALA A 273 -17.53 6.96 8.13
CA ALA A 273 -17.33 8.24 7.43
C ALA A 273 -17.73 8.16 5.95
N TRP A 274 -17.55 7.01 5.29
CA TRP A 274 -17.97 6.79 3.90
C TRP A 274 -19.50 6.79 3.78
N ALA A 275 -20.19 6.10 4.70
CA ALA A 275 -21.64 6.04 4.74
C ALA A 275 -22.25 7.43 5.06
N THR A 276 -21.71 8.17 6.02
CA THR A 276 -22.19 9.53 6.34
C THR A 276 -21.92 10.51 5.21
N THR A 277 -20.81 10.34 4.49
CA THR A 277 -20.53 11.13 3.26
C THR A 277 -21.61 10.88 2.20
N ALA A 278 -22.04 9.62 2.03
CA ALA A 278 -23.12 9.28 1.12
C ALA A 278 -24.49 9.86 1.54
N LEU A 279 -24.66 10.16 2.83
CA LEU A 279 -25.82 10.86 3.38
C LEU A 279 -25.70 12.40 3.32
N GLY A 280 -24.62 12.93 2.74
CA GLY A 280 -24.41 14.37 2.55
C GLY A 280 -23.62 15.07 3.66
N TRP A 281 -23.10 14.33 4.65
CA TRP A 281 -22.29 14.92 5.72
C TRP A 281 -20.87 15.23 5.23
N PRO A 282 -20.19 16.26 5.77
CA PRO A 282 -18.86 16.69 5.31
C PRO A 282 -17.71 15.79 5.77
N THR A 283 -17.91 14.47 5.75
CA THR A 283 -16.98 13.45 6.29
C THR A 283 -16.09 12.81 5.22
N ARG A 284 -16.06 13.36 4.00
CA ARG A 284 -15.30 12.80 2.87
C ARG A 284 -13.80 12.72 3.16
N ASP A 285 -13.23 13.75 3.79
CA ASP A 285 -11.81 13.76 4.16
C ASP A 285 -11.48 12.60 5.11
N ALA A 286 -12.34 12.39 6.12
CA ALA A 286 -12.22 11.30 7.08
C ALA A 286 -12.35 9.93 6.40
N ALA A 287 -13.31 9.74 5.50
CA ALA A 287 -13.50 8.48 4.78
C ALA A 287 -12.24 8.08 4.01
N LEU A 288 -11.69 9.00 3.22
CA LEU A 288 -10.53 8.74 2.36
C LEU A 288 -9.24 8.57 3.16
N HIS A 289 -9.00 9.40 4.18
CA HIS A 289 -7.73 9.39 4.91
C HIS A 289 -7.72 8.39 6.06
N ALA A 290 -8.85 8.08 6.70
CA ALA A 290 -8.93 6.93 7.59
C ALA A 290 -8.69 5.62 6.83
N LEU A 291 -9.19 5.50 5.59
CA LEU A 291 -8.93 4.30 4.78
C LEU A 291 -7.51 4.26 4.24
N GLY A 292 -7.03 5.33 3.61
CA GLY A 292 -5.72 5.37 2.96
C GLY A 292 -4.54 5.47 3.94
N LEU A 293 -4.62 6.35 4.93
CA LEU A 293 -3.54 6.50 5.91
C LEU A 293 -3.79 5.61 7.13
N GLY A 294 -4.98 5.64 7.69
CA GLY A 294 -5.29 4.90 8.90
C GLY A 294 -5.21 3.38 8.71
N PHE A 295 -5.91 2.84 7.71
CA PHE A 295 -5.90 1.41 7.43
C PHE A 295 -4.73 0.99 6.54
N VAL A 296 -4.64 1.51 5.31
CA VAL A 296 -3.65 1.02 4.33
C VAL A 296 -2.21 1.32 4.74
N LEU A 297 -1.87 2.53 5.23
CA LEU A 297 -0.50 2.80 5.66
C LEU A 297 -0.12 2.08 6.95
N SER A 298 -1.05 1.86 7.89
CA SER A 298 -0.78 1.00 9.05
C SER A 298 -0.42 -0.42 8.60
N MET A 299 -1.15 -0.97 7.61
CA MET A 299 -0.83 -2.27 7.01
C MET A 299 0.55 -2.27 6.34
N MET A 300 0.84 -1.24 5.55
CA MET A 300 2.14 -1.07 4.91
C MET A 300 3.27 -1.02 5.96
N MET A 301 3.09 -0.28 7.06
CA MET A 301 4.07 -0.22 8.15
C MET A 301 4.30 -1.58 8.79
N GLY A 302 3.24 -2.36 9.02
CA GLY A 302 3.35 -3.72 9.56
C GLY A 302 4.12 -4.67 8.64
N HIS A 303 3.85 -4.63 7.34
CA HIS A 303 4.43 -5.58 6.38
C HIS A 303 5.80 -5.16 5.83
N ALA A 304 6.10 -3.86 5.77
CA ALA A 304 7.33 -3.31 5.21
C ALA A 304 8.63 -3.91 5.79
N PRO A 305 8.77 -4.15 7.11
CA PRO A 305 9.94 -4.80 7.70
C PRO A 305 10.19 -6.23 7.21
N VAL A 306 9.20 -6.89 6.60
CA VAL A 306 9.30 -8.25 6.06
C VAL A 306 9.44 -8.21 4.53
N VAL A 307 8.60 -7.43 3.85
CA VAL A 307 8.50 -7.40 2.39
C VAL A 307 9.67 -6.64 1.76
N LEU A 308 10.00 -5.44 2.25
CA LEU A 308 11.04 -4.61 1.62
C LEU A 308 12.42 -5.26 1.65
N PRO A 309 12.87 -5.90 2.74
CA PRO A 309 14.12 -6.67 2.75
C PRO A 309 14.16 -7.80 1.72
N ALA A 310 13.03 -8.48 1.49
CA ALA A 310 12.94 -9.56 0.51
C ALA A 310 13.08 -9.04 -0.94
N ILE A 311 12.44 -7.91 -1.26
CA ILE A 311 12.50 -7.29 -2.59
C ILE A 311 13.87 -6.63 -2.83
N ALA A 312 14.31 -5.77 -1.91
CA ALA A 312 15.57 -5.03 -2.02
C ALA A 312 16.82 -5.89 -1.77
N ARG A 313 16.63 -7.14 -1.31
CA ARG A 313 17.70 -8.07 -0.90
C ARG A 313 18.64 -7.46 0.14
N VAL A 314 18.06 -6.73 1.08
CA VAL A 314 18.76 -6.17 2.25
C VAL A 314 18.35 -6.94 3.50
N LYS A 315 19.06 -6.74 4.60
CA LYS A 315 18.66 -7.23 5.92
C LYS A 315 18.39 -6.03 6.81
N LEU A 316 17.48 -6.21 7.74
CA LEU A 316 16.95 -5.12 8.56
C LEU A 316 17.05 -5.49 10.04
N GLN A 317 17.50 -4.54 10.85
CA GLN A 317 17.54 -4.66 12.29
C GLN A 317 16.22 -4.15 12.88
N PHE A 318 15.35 -5.08 13.26
CA PHE A 318 14.08 -4.73 13.89
C PHE A 318 14.27 -4.37 15.37
N GLY A 319 13.50 -3.40 15.88
CA GLY A 319 13.54 -2.95 17.27
C GLY A 319 12.33 -2.10 17.67
N ALA A 320 12.25 -1.71 18.95
CA ALA A 320 11.11 -0.98 19.51
C ALA A 320 10.88 0.42 18.89
N PHE A 321 11.89 1.01 18.27
CA PHE A 321 11.78 2.30 17.59
C PHE A 321 10.78 2.29 16.41
N PHE A 322 10.43 1.11 15.87
CA PHE A 322 9.37 0.97 14.86
C PHE A 322 7.97 1.37 15.34
N TYR A 323 7.73 1.37 16.65
CA TYR A 323 6.46 1.82 17.23
C TYR A 323 6.32 3.34 17.22
N LEU A 324 7.41 4.09 17.14
CA LEU A 324 7.38 5.56 17.12
C LEU A 324 6.69 6.12 15.87
N PRO A 325 7.07 5.75 14.63
CA PRO A 325 6.36 6.23 13.43
C PRO A 325 4.91 5.72 13.39
N LEU A 326 4.61 4.55 13.97
CA LEU A 326 3.23 4.08 14.08
C LEU A 326 2.41 4.97 15.02
N ALA A 327 2.92 5.26 16.21
CA ALA A 327 2.25 6.17 17.15
C ALA A 327 2.06 7.56 16.54
N ALA A 328 3.10 8.08 15.85
CA ALA A 328 3.02 9.34 15.12
C ALA A 328 1.88 9.33 14.08
N LEU A 329 1.69 8.22 13.35
CA LEU A 329 0.61 8.08 12.35
C LEU A 329 -0.78 8.17 12.99
N HIS A 330 -0.97 7.46 14.11
CA HIS A 330 -2.26 7.48 14.80
C HIS A 330 -2.55 8.86 15.38
N LEU A 331 -1.56 9.49 16.02
CA LEU A 331 -1.71 10.83 16.60
C LEU A 331 -1.96 11.88 15.51
N SER A 332 -1.24 11.82 14.37
CA SER A 332 -1.44 12.75 13.27
C SER A 332 -2.84 12.64 12.65
N LEU A 333 -3.37 11.42 12.55
CA LEU A 333 -4.75 11.19 12.11
C LEU A 333 -5.79 11.67 13.11
N LEU A 334 -5.57 11.47 14.42
CA LEU A 334 -6.45 12.02 15.45
C LEU A 334 -6.47 13.55 15.38
N THR A 335 -5.32 14.20 15.24
CA THR A 335 -5.24 15.65 15.04
C THR A 335 -5.99 16.08 13.78
N ARG A 336 -5.78 15.40 12.65
CA ARG A 336 -6.44 15.76 11.38
C ARG A 336 -7.96 15.58 11.43
N LEU A 337 -8.42 14.43 11.93
CA LEU A 337 -9.80 13.99 11.78
C LEU A 337 -10.71 14.34 12.95
N VAL A 338 -10.16 14.53 14.15
CA VAL A 338 -10.91 14.93 15.34
C VAL A 338 -10.69 16.41 15.61
N MET A 339 -9.43 16.82 15.82
CA MET A 339 -9.14 18.23 16.13
C MET A 339 -9.40 19.15 14.92
N GLY A 340 -9.18 18.64 13.71
CA GLY A 340 -9.49 19.33 12.46
C GLY A 340 -10.98 19.55 12.18
N LEU A 341 -11.90 18.95 12.96
CA LEU A 341 -13.32 19.31 12.91
C LEU A 341 -13.59 20.70 13.51
N PHE A 342 -12.72 21.13 14.43
CA PHE A 342 -12.87 22.41 15.14
C PHE A 342 -12.11 23.54 14.47
N SER A 343 -11.05 23.25 13.70
CA SER A 343 -10.33 24.29 12.97
C SER A 343 -9.55 23.79 11.73
N GLU A 344 -9.58 24.61 10.68
CA GLU A 344 -8.82 24.40 9.45
C GLU A 344 -7.29 24.33 9.67
N PRO A 345 -6.67 25.20 10.50
CA PRO A 345 -5.24 25.10 10.81
C PRO A 345 -4.87 23.79 11.52
N LEU A 346 -5.72 23.25 12.41
CA LEU A 346 -5.45 21.96 13.05
C LEU A 346 -5.57 20.80 12.06
N ARG A 347 -6.50 20.88 11.11
CA ARG A 347 -6.60 19.91 10.01
C ARG A 347 -5.35 19.92 9.14
N ALA A 348 -4.87 21.11 8.78
CA ALA A 348 -3.62 21.31 8.04
C ALA A 348 -2.40 20.80 8.82
N ALA A 349 -2.30 21.09 10.12
CA ALA A 349 -1.23 20.59 10.99
C ALA A 349 -1.24 19.05 11.07
N GLY A 350 -2.41 18.43 11.25
CA GLY A 350 -2.57 16.97 11.22
C GLY A 350 -2.12 16.36 9.89
N ALA A 351 -2.41 17.03 8.76
CA ALA A 351 -1.92 16.60 7.45
C ALA A 351 -0.39 16.73 7.30
N SER A 352 0.20 17.82 7.81
CA SER A 352 1.66 17.98 7.87
C SER A 352 2.31 16.89 8.73
N PHE A 353 1.70 16.52 9.87
CA PHE A 353 2.16 15.41 10.69
C PHE A 353 2.00 14.05 10.00
N ASN A 354 0.94 13.84 9.21
CA ASN A 354 0.81 12.65 8.37
C ASN A 354 1.99 12.56 7.38
N ALA A 355 2.31 13.64 6.69
CA ALA A 355 3.43 13.71 5.75
C ALA A 355 4.78 13.47 6.44
N ALA A 356 5.02 14.15 7.55
CA ALA A 356 6.22 13.97 8.37
C ALA A 356 6.37 12.53 8.85
N THR A 357 5.27 11.87 9.22
CA THR A 357 5.26 10.47 9.65
C THR A 357 5.66 9.50 8.55
N ILE A 358 5.20 9.73 7.30
CA ILE A 358 5.62 8.92 6.14
C ILE A 358 7.14 9.02 5.95
N GLY A 359 7.69 10.23 6.01
CA GLY A 359 9.13 10.47 5.95
C GLY A 359 9.88 9.82 7.12
N PHE A 360 9.34 9.95 8.33
CA PHE A 360 9.91 9.36 9.55
C PHE A 360 9.95 7.83 9.48
N PHE A 361 8.90 7.19 8.96
CA PHE A 361 8.88 5.75 8.74
C PHE A 361 9.91 5.31 7.69
N ALA A 362 10.03 6.04 6.57
CA ALA A 362 11.04 5.78 5.55
C ALA A 362 12.47 5.90 6.12
N ALA A 363 12.74 6.95 6.91
CA ALA A 363 14.02 7.14 7.60
C ALA A 363 14.29 6.01 8.61
N THR A 364 13.26 5.57 9.33
CA THR A 364 13.34 4.43 10.27
C THR A 364 13.75 3.15 9.55
N MET A 365 13.12 2.84 8.40
CA MET A 365 13.46 1.68 7.58
C MET A 365 14.89 1.75 7.03
N ALA A 366 15.30 2.91 6.51
CA ALA A 366 16.65 3.11 5.99
C ALA A 366 17.71 2.99 7.10
N GLY A 367 17.48 3.65 8.23
CA GLY A 367 18.33 3.57 9.42
C GLY A 367 18.47 2.14 9.93
N ALA A 368 17.37 1.37 10.00
CA ALA A 368 17.39 -0.03 10.40
C ALA A 368 18.19 -0.94 9.45
N ALA A 369 18.17 -0.66 8.14
CA ALA A 369 18.98 -1.37 7.16
C ALA A 369 20.48 -1.01 7.26
N VAL A 370 20.78 0.25 7.54
CA VAL A 370 22.16 0.76 7.73
C VAL A 370 22.75 0.24 9.04
N ALA A 371 22.01 0.30 10.15
CA ALA A 371 22.42 -0.23 11.45
C ALA A 371 22.76 -1.73 11.36
N TRP A 372 21.94 -2.50 10.65
CA TRP A 372 22.22 -3.91 10.41
C TRP A 372 23.57 -4.12 9.69
N ARG A 373 23.86 -3.30 8.68
CA ARG A 373 25.12 -3.36 7.92
C ARG A 373 26.32 -3.00 8.77
N PHE A 374 26.24 -2.00 9.63
CA PHE A 374 27.36 -1.64 10.52
C PHE A 374 27.66 -2.76 11.53
N GLN A 375 26.65 -3.27 12.21
CA GLN A 375 26.85 -4.29 13.25
C GLN A 375 27.36 -5.62 12.70
N HIS A 376 26.87 -6.06 11.53
CA HIS A 376 27.19 -7.39 10.98
C HIS A 376 28.20 -7.35 9.82
N GLY A 377 28.42 -6.19 9.21
CA GLY A 377 29.46 -5.97 8.20
C GLY A 377 30.85 -5.92 8.83
N ALA A 378 30.99 -5.22 9.96
CA ALA A 378 32.24 -5.17 10.74
C ALA A 378 32.62 -6.56 11.29
N ALA A 379 31.64 -7.35 11.74
CA ALA A 379 31.86 -8.71 12.24
C ALA A 379 32.35 -9.70 11.15
N ARG A 380 32.02 -9.46 9.87
CA ARG A 380 32.55 -10.27 8.75
C ARG A 380 33.98 -9.89 8.39
N ALA A 381 34.35 -8.61 8.45
CA ALA A 381 35.71 -8.16 8.20
C ALA A 381 36.70 -8.68 9.26
N ARG A 382 36.24 -8.83 10.52
CA ARG A 382 37.05 -9.34 11.64
C ARG A 382 37.22 -10.86 11.66
N LYS A 383 36.45 -11.62 10.87
CA LYS A 383 36.63 -13.09 10.68
C LYS A 383 37.46 -13.45 9.45
N THR A 384 37.80 -12.46 8.62
CA THR A 384 38.64 -12.60 7.42
C THR A 384 40.05 -12.04 7.61
N ARG A 385 40.33 -11.46 8.78
CA ARG A 385 41.67 -11.33 9.34
C ARG A 385 41.85 -12.43 10.36
#